data_AF-A0A2H0Z963-F1
#
_entry.id   AF-A0A2H0Z963-F1
#
_cell.length_a   1.000
_cell.length_b   1.000
_cell.length_c   1.000
_cell.angle_alpha   90.00
_cell.angle_beta   90.00
_cell.angle_gamma   90.00
#
_symmetry.space_group_name_H-M   'P 1'
#
loop_
_entity.id
_entity.type
_entity.pdbx_description
1 polymer ?
#
loop_
_entity_poly.entity_id
_entity_poly.type
_entity_poly.pdbx_seq_one_letter_code
_entity_poly.pdbx_strand_id
1 'polypeptide(L)'
;MTDKFLLSAFFLLFAPAFAYAAGVSSCKIIKSSSSVKVDLFFDGAFAVKGMVYRDGVLFMPSDGYGDRRYDNIRLLSKSVYQAAEKNALGGACREQVLYRKPELKVLRLTALKSPGRVANVSLTVSGVLNVVAGVIKRKNGGFWVAWPDGFVFARKEDRAYADSLILSRYKRHE
;
A
#
# COMPACT_ATOMS: atom_id res chain seq x y z
N MET A 1 -32.03 39.73 -44.44
CA MET A 1 -31.84 39.45 -43.00
C MET A 1 -31.87 37.95 -42.80
N THR A 2 -30.71 37.30 -42.83
CA THR A 2 -30.58 35.86 -42.57
C THR A 2 -29.27 35.65 -41.84
N ASP A 3 -29.27 35.90 -40.53
CA ASP A 3 -28.17 35.52 -39.64
C ASP A 3 -28.40 34.09 -39.18
N LYS A 4 -27.67 33.15 -39.81
CA LYS A 4 -27.59 31.77 -39.37
C LYS A 4 -26.53 31.69 -38.27
N PHE A 5 -26.98 31.58 -37.04
CA PHE A 5 -26.16 31.29 -35.86
C PHE A 5 -25.44 29.95 -36.04
N LEU A 6 -24.11 30.01 -36.17
CA LEU A 6 -23.18 28.91 -36.00
C LEU A 6 -23.10 28.54 -34.51
N LEU A 7 -23.87 27.55 -34.07
CA LEU A 7 -23.62 26.88 -32.78
C LEU A 7 -22.55 25.80 -32.99
N SER A 8 -21.29 26.19 -32.78
CA SER A 8 -20.17 25.27 -32.60
C SER A 8 -20.36 24.48 -31.30
N ALA A 9 -20.72 23.21 -31.43
CA ALA A 9 -20.72 22.25 -30.34
C ALA A 9 -19.26 21.90 -29.97
N PHE A 10 -18.72 22.59 -28.97
CA PHE A 10 -17.44 22.26 -28.36
C PHE A 10 -17.65 21.12 -27.35
N PHE A 11 -17.76 19.89 -27.85
CA PHE A 11 -17.82 18.69 -27.03
C PHE A 11 -16.42 18.45 -26.43
N LEU A 12 -16.18 18.97 -25.23
CA LEU A 12 -15.03 18.63 -24.41
C LEU A 12 -15.10 17.14 -24.04
N LEU A 13 -14.36 16.32 -24.78
CA LEU A 13 -14.06 14.94 -24.40
C LEU A 13 -13.17 14.95 -23.15
N PHE A 14 -13.79 15.06 -21.97
CA PHE A 14 -13.16 14.65 -20.72
C PHE A 14 -13.06 13.11 -20.75
N ALA A 15 -11.94 12.60 -21.24
CA ALA A 15 -11.62 11.18 -21.06
C ALA A 15 -11.54 10.91 -19.55
N PRO A 16 -12.33 9.97 -19.00
CA PRO A 16 -12.17 9.59 -17.61
C PRO A 16 -10.76 9.02 -17.44
N ALA A 17 -9.93 9.70 -16.65
CA ALA A 17 -8.68 9.14 -16.19
C ALA A 17 -9.04 7.94 -15.29
N PHE A 18 -9.14 6.75 -15.89
CA PHE A 18 -9.19 5.51 -15.15
C PHE A 18 -7.90 5.43 -14.34
N ALA A 19 -8.00 5.73 -13.04
CA ALA A 19 -6.94 5.47 -12.09
C ALA A 19 -6.72 3.95 -12.05
N TYR A 20 -5.85 3.46 -12.92
CA TYR A 20 -5.41 2.08 -12.90
C TYR A 20 -4.75 1.84 -11.54
N ALA A 21 -5.41 1.10 -10.66
CA ALA A 21 -4.83 0.60 -9.42
C ALA A 21 -3.56 -0.20 -9.74
N ALA A 22 -2.56 -0.14 -8.86
CA ALA A 22 -1.31 -0.88 -9.09
C ALA A 22 -1.57 -2.38 -9.24
N GLY A 23 -0.86 -3.03 -10.16
CA GLY A 23 -0.93 -4.47 -10.34
C GLY A 23 0.06 -5.21 -9.43
N VAL A 24 -0.14 -6.52 -9.27
CA VAL A 24 0.98 -7.38 -8.83
C VAL A 24 1.91 -7.52 -10.03
N SER A 25 3.14 -7.00 -9.90
CA SER A 25 4.14 -7.04 -10.97
C SER A 25 4.99 -8.31 -10.94
N SER A 26 5.19 -8.88 -9.75
CA SER A 26 5.86 -10.16 -9.55
C SER A 26 5.55 -10.73 -8.17
N CYS A 27 5.92 -12.00 -7.96
CA CYS A 27 5.80 -12.65 -6.66
C CYS A 27 7.05 -13.49 -6.38
N LYS A 28 7.31 -13.78 -5.10
CA LYS A 28 8.26 -14.82 -4.68
C LYS A 28 7.53 -15.82 -3.78
N ILE A 29 7.72 -17.11 -4.06
CA ILE A 29 7.07 -18.20 -3.33
C ILE A 29 8.14 -19.06 -2.68
N ILE A 30 7.99 -19.33 -1.39
CA ILE A 30 8.81 -20.29 -0.65
C ILE A 30 7.87 -21.34 -0.06
N LYS A 31 7.93 -22.57 -0.58
CA LYS A 31 7.10 -23.69 -0.13
C LYS A 31 7.76 -24.41 1.04
N SER A 32 6.95 -24.79 2.04
CA SER A 32 7.31 -25.70 3.13
C SER A 32 6.27 -26.83 3.20
N SER A 33 6.51 -27.85 4.03
CA SER A 33 5.63 -29.03 4.13
C SER A 33 4.20 -28.71 4.59
N SER A 34 4.00 -27.64 5.37
CA SER A 34 2.68 -27.27 5.95
C SER A 34 2.19 -25.87 5.57
N SER A 35 3.00 -25.07 4.87
CA SER A 35 2.60 -23.72 4.48
C SER A 35 3.37 -23.21 3.26
N VAL A 36 2.79 -22.24 2.57
CA VAL A 36 3.43 -21.55 1.46
C VAL A 36 3.63 -20.09 1.85
N LYS A 37 4.88 -19.64 1.94
CA LYS A 37 5.19 -18.22 2.11
C LYS A 37 5.13 -17.51 0.77
N VAL A 38 4.50 -16.36 0.75
CA VAL A 38 4.29 -15.54 -0.45
C VAL A 38 4.79 -14.13 -0.17
N ASP A 39 5.64 -13.61 -1.05
CA ASP A 39 5.94 -12.19 -1.15
C ASP A 39 5.33 -11.67 -2.45
N LEU A 40 4.64 -10.53 -2.40
CA LEU A 40 4.09 -9.85 -3.57
C LEU A 40 4.84 -8.55 -3.79
N PHE A 41 5.19 -8.29 -5.05
CA PHE A 41 5.83 -7.06 -5.49
C PHE A 41 4.88 -6.32 -6.42
N PHE A 42 4.78 -5.02 -6.23
CA PHE A 42 3.79 -4.16 -6.90
C PHE A 42 4.52 -3.10 -7.70
N ASP A 43 4.38 -3.19 -9.02
CA ASP A 43 4.91 -2.29 -10.04
C ASP A 43 6.32 -1.75 -9.71
N GLY A 44 7.21 -2.61 -9.21
CA GLY A 44 8.58 -2.25 -8.80
C GLY A 44 8.71 -1.17 -7.71
N ALA A 45 7.62 -0.76 -7.05
CA ALA A 45 7.58 0.35 -6.11
C ALA A 45 7.56 -0.09 -4.65
N PHE A 46 6.81 -1.13 -4.34
CA PHE A 46 6.70 -1.68 -2.98
C PHE A 46 6.44 -3.17 -3.01
N ALA A 47 6.62 -3.81 -1.85
CA ALA A 47 6.39 -5.22 -1.65
C ALA A 47 5.66 -5.47 -0.32
N VAL A 48 4.82 -6.50 -0.32
CA VAL A 48 4.29 -7.12 0.90
C VAL A 48 4.97 -8.46 1.06
N LYS A 49 5.72 -8.63 2.14
CA LYS A 49 6.53 -9.81 2.40
C LYS A 49 6.00 -10.61 3.57
N GLY A 50 6.24 -11.91 3.55
CA GLY A 50 5.91 -12.81 4.65
C GLY A 50 4.42 -13.13 4.77
N MET A 51 3.64 -13.04 3.68
CA MET A 51 2.29 -13.62 3.68
C MET A 51 2.40 -15.14 3.76
N VAL A 52 1.41 -15.77 4.36
CA VAL A 52 1.38 -17.21 4.55
C VAL A 52 0.08 -17.76 4.00
N TYR A 53 0.15 -18.67 3.05
CA TYR A 53 -0.97 -19.46 2.59
C TYR A 53 -0.96 -20.81 3.31
N ARG A 54 -2.03 -21.09 4.06
CA ARG A 54 -2.25 -22.35 4.78
C ARG A 54 -3.76 -22.59 4.91
N ASP A 55 -4.17 -23.84 4.97
CA ASP A 55 -5.57 -24.23 5.21
C ASP A 55 -6.57 -23.57 4.23
N GLY A 56 -6.15 -23.33 2.99
CA GLY A 56 -6.99 -22.69 1.97
C GLY A 56 -7.14 -21.17 2.10
N VAL A 57 -6.38 -20.52 2.99
CA VAL A 57 -6.50 -19.09 3.28
C VAL A 57 -5.15 -18.39 3.18
N LEU A 58 -5.12 -17.23 2.51
CA LEU A 58 -3.97 -16.33 2.52
C LEU A 58 -4.02 -15.38 3.72
N PHE A 59 -3.04 -15.50 4.60
CA PHE A 59 -2.83 -14.64 5.77
C PHE A 59 -1.86 -13.51 5.44
N MET A 60 -2.27 -12.28 5.72
CA MET A 60 -1.41 -11.10 5.66
C MET A 60 -0.37 -11.14 6.80
N PRO A 61 0.83 -10.57 6.60
CA PRO A 61 1.79 -10.41 7.69
C PRO A 61 1.20 -9.50 8.78
N SER A 62 1.40 -9.91 10.03
CA SER A 62 0.98 -9.18 11.22
C SER A 62 2.21 -8.78 12.04
N ASP A 63 2.20 -7.57 12.60
CA ASP A 63 3.26 -7.15 13.52
C ASP A 63 2.94 -7.62 14.94
N GLY A 64 3.96 -7.99 15.71
CA GLY A 64 3.85 -8.41 17.11
C GLY A 64 4.41 -7.37 18.09
N TYR A 65 3.72 -7.15 19.21
CA TYR A 65 4.27 -6.39 20.35
C TYR A 65 3.75 -6.97 21.67
N GLY A 66 4.65 -7.60 22.44
CA GLY A 66 4.26 -8.44 23.56
C GLY A 66 3.33 -9.57 23.09
N ASP A 67 2.22 -9.77 23.80
CA ASP A 67 1.21 -10.80 23.47
C ASP A 67 0.18 -10.34 22.42
N ARG A 68 0.34 -9.13 21.84
CA ARG A 68 -0.62 -8.56 20.89
C ARG A 68 -0.12 -8.67 19.45
N ARG A 69 -1.06 -8.97 18.55
CA ARG A 69 -0.86 -8.95 17.10
C ARG A 69 -1.65 -7.80 16.47
N TYR A 70 -1.06 -7.21 15.42
CA TYR A 70 -1.62 -6.06 14.73
C TYR A 70 -1.64 -6.29 13.22
N ASP A 71 -2.83 -6.24 12.64
CA ASP A 71 -3.05 -6.36 11.19
C ASP A 71 -2.89 -4.99 10.51
N ASN A 72 -1.64 -4.55 10.44
CA ASN A 72 -1.29 -3.22 9.91
C ASN A 72 -1.23 -3.15 8.38
N ILE A 73 -1.32 -4.29 7.68
CA ILE A 73 -1.37 -4.36 6.23
C ILE A 73 -2.64 -5.09 5.83
N ARG A 74 -3.49 -4.44 5.04
CA ARG A 74 -4.72 -5.03 4.50
C ARG A 74 -4.75 -4.89 3.00
N LEU A 75 -5.11 -5.97 2.34
CA LEU A 75 -5.33 -5.95 0.90
C LEU A 75 -6.75 -5.48 0.59
N LEU A 76 -6.87 -4.47 -0.26
CA LEU A 76 -8.14 -3.89 -0.68
C LEU A 76 -8.61 -4.44 -2.03
N SER A 77 -7.68 -4.98 -2.83
CA SER A 77 -7.98 -5.47 -4.17
C SER A 77 -8.25 -6.97 -4.18
N LYS A 78 -9.49 -7.35 -4.51
CA LYS A 78 -9.89 -8.75 -4.73
C LYS A 78 -9.07 -9.43 -5.83
N SER A 79 -8.75 -8.72 -6.91
CA SER A 79 -7.97 -9.29 -8.01
C SER A 79 -6.53 -9.59 -7.60
N VAL A 80 -5.93 -8.74 -6.77
CA VAL A 80 -4.60 -9.01 -6.19
C VAL A 80 -4.66 -10.23 -5.27
N TYR A 81 -5.72 -10.37 -4.47
CA TYR A 81 -5.88 -11.49 -3.55
C TYR A 81 -5.95 -12.81 -4.32
N GLN A 82 -6.83 -12.87 -5.32
CA GLN A 82 -6.99 -14.04 -6.18
C GLN A 82 -5.71 -14.37 -6.95
N ALA A 83 -4.97 -13.35 -7.40
CA ALA A 83 -3.67 -13.57 -8.03
C ALA A 83 -2.67 -14.19 -7.04
N ALA A 84 -2.61 -13.68 -5.81
CA ALA A 84 -1.74 -14.21 -4.77
C ALA A 84 -2.07 -15.67 -4.38
N GLU A 85 -3.36 -16.00 -4.25
CA GLU A 85 -3.81 -17.38 -4.01
C GLU A 85 -3.46 -18.31 -5.17
N LYS A 86 -3.77 -17.91 -6.40
CA LYS A 86 -3.44 -18.70 -7.60
C LYS A 86 -1.95 -18.96 -7.68
N ASN A 87 -1.13 -17.95 -7.39
CA ASN A 87 0.31 -18.07 -7.34
C ASN A 87 0.75 -19.05 -6.23
N ALA A 88 0.22 -18.92 -5.01
CA ALA A 88 0.52 -19.83 -3.90
C ALA A 88 0.22 -21.30 -4.22
N LEU A 89 -0.86 -21.55 -4.98
CA LEU A 89 -1.30 -22.87 -5.44
C LEU A 89 -0.50 -23.43 -6.63
N GLY A 90 0.59 -22.77 -7.05
CA GLY A 90 1.45 -23.23 -8.14
C GLY A 90 1.19 -22.58 -9.50
N GLY A 91 0.40 -21.50 -9.54
CA GLY A 91 0.29 -20.64 -10.71
C GLY A 91 1.61 -19.94 -11.02
N ALA A 92 1.86 -19.68 -12.30
CA ALA A 92 3.03 -18.93 -12.74
C ALA A 92 2.90 -17.45 -12.33
N CYS A 93 3.88 -16.97 -11.55
CA CYS A 93 4.04 -15.55 -11.32
C CYS A 93 4.63 -14.90 -12.57
N ARG A 94 3.90 -13.95 -13.14
CA ARG A 94 4.44 -13.13 -14.22
C ARG A 94 5.57 -12.29 -13.65
N GLU A 95 6.70 -12.29 -14.34
CA GLU A 95 7.81 -11.39 -14.09
C GLU A 95 7.72 -10.24 -15.08
N GLN A 96 6.96 -9.20 -14.74
CA GLN A 96 7.06 -7.95 -15.48
C GLN A 96 7.18 -6.79 -14.49
N VAL A 97 8.42 -6.41 -14.21
CA VAL A 97 8.73 -5.31 -13.31
C VAL A 97 8.84 -4.02 -14.13
N LEU A 98 7.69 -3.40 -14.42
CA LEU A 98 7.67 -2.00 -14.84
C LEU A 98 7.49 -1.14 -13.60
N TYR A 99 8.47 -0.29 -13.31
CA TYR A 99 8.35 0.64 -12.19
C TYR A 99 7.22 1.64 -12.45
N ARG A 100 6.30 1.74 -11.48
CA ARG A 100 5.32 2.81 -11.43
C ARG A 100 5.35 3.46 -10.06
N LYS A 101 5.49 4.79 -10.04
CA LYS A 101 5.48 5.55 -8.79
C LYS A 101 4.19 5.25 -8.00
N PRO A 102 4.28 4.89 -6.71
CA PRO A 102 3.09 4.54 -5.94
C PRO A 102 2.27 5.79 -5.63
N GLU A 103 0.95 5.68 -5.81
CA GLU A 103 0.03 6.71 -5.35
C GLU A 103 -0.21 6.52 -3.85
N LEU A 104 0.03 7.55 -3.05
CA LEU A 104 -0.15 7.49 -1.60
C LEU A 104 -1.23 8.47 -1.16
N LYS A 105 -2.22 7.97 -0.40
CA LYS A 105 -3.28 8.81 0.15
C LYS A 105 -3.48 8.50 1.62
N VAL A 106 -3.32 9.51 2.47
CA VAL A 106 -3.63 9.38 3.90
C VAL A 106 -5.15 9.33 4.07
N LEU A 107 -5.63 8.27 4.70
CA LEU A 107 -7.05 8.05 4.96
C LEU A 107 -7.47 8.54 6.33
N ARG A 108 -6.67 8.21 7.35
CA ARG A 108 -6.99 8.50 8.74
C ARG A 108 -5.72 8.71 9.54
N LEU A 109 -5.78 9.69 10.44
CA LEU A 109 -4.80 9.89 11.50
C LEU A 109 -5.50 9.64 12.82
N THR A 110 -4.87 8.87 13.71
CA THR A 110 -5.36 8.58 15.05
C THR A 110 -4.26 8.91 16.04
N ALA A 111 -4.41 10.00 16.78
CA ALA A 111 -3.49 10.37 17.85
C ALA A 111 -3.57 9.33 18.99
N LEU A 112 -2.43 9.05 19.62
CA LEU A 112 -2.30 8.10 20.71
C LEU A 112 -1.76 8.82 21.94
N LYS A 113 -2.16 8.35 23.12
CA LYS A 113 -1.65 8.85 24.41
C LYS A 113 -0.31 8.23 24.83
N SER A 114 0.39 7.54 23.93
CA SER A 114 1.65 6.87 24.26
C SER A 114 2.85 7.82 24.15
N PRO A 115 3.84 7.73 25.05
CA PRO A 115 5.00 8.63 25.05
C PRO A 115 5.98 8.38 23.88
N GLY A 116 5.93 7.18 23.28
CA GLY A 116 6.80 6.79 22.16
C GLY A 116 6.09 6.90 20.82
N ARG A 117 5.13 6.01 20.57
CA ARG A 117 4.26 6.04 19.38
C ARG A 117 3.10 6.99 19.65
N VAL A 118 3.13 8.15 19.01
CA VAL A 118 2.21 9.26 19.27
C VAL A 118 1.01 9.29 18.31
N ALA A 119 1.10 8.60 17.17
CA ALA A 119 -0.04 8.44 16.26
C ALA A 119 0.05 7.18 15.42
N ASN A 120 -1.11 6.75 14.93
CA ASN A 120 -1.27 5.82 13.82
C ASN A 120 -1.79 6.57 12.59
N VAL A 121 -1.19 6.30 11.44
CA VAL A 121 -1.60 6.88 10.16
C VAL A 121 -1.92 5.76 9.20
N SER A 122 -3.20 5.65 8.83
CA SER A 122 -3.68 4.73 7.81
C SER A 122 -3.59 5.42 6.45
N LEU A 123 -2.98 4.76 5.49
CA LEU A 123 -2.84 5.22 4.11
C LEU A 123 -3.26 4.15 3.12
N THR A 124 -3.78 4.56 1.96
CA THR A 124 -3.86 3.67 0.80
C THR A 124 -2.58 3.79 -0.02
N VAL A 125 -2.11 2.64 -0.50
CA VAL A 125 -1.01 2.56 -1.46
C VAL A 125 -1.57 2.05 -2.79
N SER A 126 -1.53 2.91 -3.80
CA SER A 126 -1.97 2.70 -5.19
C SER A 126 -3.36 2.06 -5.32
N GLY A 127 -4.26 2.38 -4.39
CA GLY A 127 -5.62 1.83 -4.32
C GLY A 127 -5.72 0.35 -3.97
N VAL A 128 -4.60 -0.36 -3.77
CA VAL A 128 -4.59 -1.82 -3.59
C VAL A 128 -4.32 -2.27 -2.17
N LEU A 129 -3.63 -1.47 -1.36
CA LEU A 129 -3.34 -1.77 0.03
C LEU A 129 -3.84 -0.66 0.95
N ASN A 130 -4.27 -1.03 2.14
CA ASN A 130 -4.31 -0.15 3.30
C ASN A 130 -3.14 -0.51 4.21
N VAL A 131 -2.30 0.47 4.55
CA VAL A 131 -1.15 0.28 5.43
C VAL A 131 -1.27 1.25 6.61
N VAL A 132 -1.02 0.76 7.82
CA VAL A 132 -1.00 1.56 9.05
C VAL A 132 0.44 1.77 9.50
N ALA A 133 0.94 2.98 9.33
CA ALA A 133 2.23 3.41 9.84
C ALA A 133 2.10 4.07 11.22
N GLY A 134 3.15 4.00 12.03
CA GLY A 134 3.26 4.68 13.32
C GLY A 134 4.09 5.95 13.22
N VAL A 135 3.64 7.04 13.85
CA VAL A 135 4.50 8.21 14.11
C VAL A 135 5.15 8.01 15.47
N ILE A 136 6.47 8.03 15.49
CA ILE A 136 7.28 7.80 16.68
C ILE A 136 8.00 9.08 17.07
N LYS A 137 7.87 9.50 18.33
CA LYS A 137 8.59 10.61 18.92
C LYS A 137 9.99 10.16 19.36
N ARG A 138 11.00 10.91 18.95
CA ARG A 138 12.40 10.73 19.37
C ARG A 138 12.63 11.46 20.70
N LYS A 139 13.64 11.02 21.45
CA LYS A 139 14.06 11.68 22.70
C LYS A 139 14.47 13.14 22.48
N ASN A 140 15.02 13.48 21.31
CA ASN A 140 15.42 14.84 20.94
C ASN A 140 14.26 15.71 20.41
N GLY A 141 13.00 15.28 20.55
CA GLY A 141 11.83 16.02 20.08
C GLY A 141 11.50 15.85 18.59
N GLY A 142 12.36 15.21 17.80
CA GLY A 142 12.07 14.88 16.40
C GLY A 142 11.05 13.75 16.25
N PHE A 143 10.56 13.53 15.03
CA PHE A 143 9.64 12.44 14.70
C PHE A 143 10.20 11.55 13.59
N TRP A 144 9.79 10.29 13.56
CA TRP A 144 10.05 9.37 12.45
C TRP A 144 8.88 8.42 12.23
N VAL A 145 8.84 7.77 11.06
CA VAL A 145 7.75 6.88 10.66
C VAL A 145 8.18 5.43 10.79
N ALA A 146 7.46 4.68 11.62
CA ALA A 146 7.57 3.24 11.73
C ALA A 146 6.59 2.58 10.75
N TRP A 147 7.13 1.83 9.80
CA TRP A 147 6.35 1.01 8.87
C TRP A 147 6.19 -0.42 9.41
N PRO A 148 5.10 -1.13 9.06
CA PRO A 148 4.97 -2.55 9.35
C PRO A 148 6.13 -3.37 8.76
N ASP A 149 6.59 -4.41 9.44
CA ASP A 149 7.78 -5.16 9.04
C ASP A 149 7.56 -5.90 7.71
N GLY A 150 6.32 -6.31 7.44
CA GLY A 150 5.91 -6.95 6.20
C GLY A 150 5.77 -5.99 5.01
N PHE A 151 5.95 -4.67 5.17
CA PHE A 151 5.80 -3.68 4.10
C PHE A 151 7.14 -3.04 3.75
N VAL A 152 7.53 -3.12 2.47
CA VAL A 152 8.83 -2.64 2.02
C VAL A 152 8.69 -1.76 0.78
N PHE A 153 9.22 -0.55 0.83
CA PHE A 153 9.44 0.25 -0.38
C PHE A 153 10.68 -0.27 -1.12
N ALA A 154 10.57 -0.44 -2.43
CA ALA A 154 11.69 -0.85 -3.28
C ALA A 154 12.74 0.27 -3.44
N ARG A 155 12.28 1.53 -3.44
CA ARG A 155 13.11 2.72 -3.62
C ARG A 155 13.14 3.58 -2.36
N LYS A 156 14.29 4.15 -2.05
CA LYS A 156 14.48 5.00 -0.86
C LYS A 156 13.69 6.31 -1.00
N GLU A 157 13.57 6.81 -2.21
CA GLU A 157 12.89 8.06 -2.55
C GLU A 157 11.38 7.93 -2.31
N ASP A 158 10.78 6.78 -2.65
CA ASP A 158 9.37 6.50 -2.40
C ASP A 158 9.07 6.40 -0.91
N ARG A 159 9.96 5.76 -0.13
CA ARG A 159 9.87 5.74 1.33
C ARG A 159 10.00 7.16 1.91
N ALA A 160 11.00 7.92 1.49
CA ALA A 160 11.22 9.28 1.98
C ALA A 160 10.03 10.21 1.67
N TYR A 161 9.44 10.06 0.49
CA TYR A 161 8.21 10.76 0.12
C TYR A 161 7.03 10.37 1.04
N ALA A 162 6.83 9.07 1.28
CA ALA A 162 5.79 8.57 2.17
C ALA A 162 5.97 9.08 3.62
N ASP A 163 7.20 9.04 4.12
CA ASP A 163 7.57 9.53 5.45
C ASP A 163 7.26 11.03 5.57
N SER A 164 7.67 11.82 4.57
CA SER A 164 7.38 13.26 4.50
C SER A 164 5.88 13.56 4.45
N LEU A 165 5.12 12.80 3.67
CA LEU A 165 3.66 12.93 3.57
C LEU A 165 2.98 12.68 4.93
N ILE A 166 3.37 11.60 5.62
CA ILE A 166 2.84 11.23 6.94
C ILE A 166 3.17 12.30 7.99
N LEU A 167 4.44 12.70 8.08
CA LEU A 167 4.89 13.67 9.08
C LEU A 167 4.28 15.06 8.85
N SER A 168 4.19 15.49 7.59
CA SER A 168 3.52 16.75 7.22
C SER A 168 2.03 16.72 7.51
N ARG A 169 1.37 15.57 7.38
CA ARG A 169 -0.04 15.42 7.76
C ARG A 169 -0.22 15.44 9.28
N TYR A 170 0.67 14.80 10.02
CA TYR A 170 0.66 14.77 11.48
C TYR A 170 0.87 16.17 12.08
N LYS A 171 1.90 16.91 11.64
CA LYS A 171 2.20 18.26 12.14
C LYS A 171 1.09 19.29 11.91
N ARG A 172 0.20 19.08 10.94
CA ARG A 172 -0.97 19.94 10.70
C ARG A 172 -2.18 19.59 11.58
N HIS A 173 -2.09 18.50 12.33
CA HIS A 173 -3.14 18.01 13.21
C HIS A 173 -2.75 18.15 14.70
N GLU A 174 -1.47 18.39 15.01
CA GLU A 174 -1.06 18.98 16.30
C GLU A 174 -1.51 20.43 16.37
#